data_AF-A0A7V9RQX7-F1
#
_entry.id   AF-A0A7V9RQX7-F1
#
_cell.length_a   1.000
_cell.length_b   1.000
_cell.length_c   1.000
_cell.angle_alpha   90.00
_cell.angle_beta   90.00
_cell.angle_gamma   90.00
#
_symmetry.space_group_name_H-M   'P 1'
#
loop_
_entity.id
_entity.type
_entity.pdbx_description
1 polymer ?
#
loop_
_entity_poly.entity_id
_entity_poly.type
_entity_poly.pdbx_seq_one_letter_code
_entity_poly.pdbx_strand_id
1 'polypeptide(L)' 'DKYCIDILTQISAATKALQSVALGLLDEHMAGCVVDAAKAGGPGADRKVREASDAIARLVRS' A
#
# COMPACT_ATOMS: atom_id res chain seq x y z
N ASP A 1 -9.26 -20.18 29.05
CA ASP A 1 -8.16 -19.85 28.12
C ASP A 1 -8.61 -19.90 26.69
N LYS A 2 -8.06 -19.02 25.85
CA LYS A 2 -8.24 -19.12 24.39
C LYS A 2 -7.25 -20.10 23.80
N TYR A 3 -7.68 -20.87 22.81
CA TYR A 3 -6.81 -21.82 22.13
C TYR A 3 -5.80 -21.10 21.23
N CYS A 4 -4.54 -21.52 21.25
CA CYS A 4 -3.46 -20.84 20.50
C CYS A 4 -3.77 -20.72 19.00
N ILE A 5 -4.43 -21.72 18.41
CA ILE A 5 -4.82 -21.69 16.98
C ILE A 5 -5.85 -20.60 16.70
N ASP A 6 -6.77 -20.33 17.62
CA ASP A 6 -7.77 -19.26 17.46
C ASP A 6 -7.10 -17.88 17.50
N ILE A 7 -6.10 -17.70 18.37
CA ILE A 7 -5.30 -16.48 18.45
C ILE A 7 -4.53 -16.27 17.14
N LEU A 8 -3.86 -17.30 16.62
CA LEU A 8 -3.14 -17.22 15.34
C LEU A 8 -4.07 -16.93 14.15
N THR A 9 -5.28 -17.48 14.18
CA THR A 9 -6.32 -17.19 13.17
C THR A 9 -6.73 -15.72 13.22
N GLN A 10 -6.92 -15.16 14.42
CA GLN A 10 -7.28 -13.75 14.61
C GLN A 10 -6.16 -12.81 14.18
N ILE A 11 -4.91 -13.13 14.52
CA ILE A 11 -3.73 -12.37 14.06
C ILE A 11 -3.68 -12.36 12.53
N SER A 12 -3.82 -13.54 11.90
CA SER A 12 -3.80 -13.65 10.44
C SER A 12 -4.92 -12.85 9.77
N ALA A 13 -6.11 -12.82 10.37
CA ALA A 13 -7.23 -12.01 9.89
C ALA A 13 -6.93 -10.51 10.00
N ALA A 14 -6.37 -10.06 11.13
CA ALA A 14 -5.98 -8.66 11.33
C ALA A 14 -4.89 -8.24 10.35
N THR A 15 -3.88 -9.07 10.10
CA THR A 15 -2.83 -8.81 9.11
C THR A 15 -3.41 -8.62 7.72
N LYS A 16 -4.34 -9.48 7.28
CA LYS A 16 -5.00 -9.35 5.97
C LYS A 16 -5.85 -8.08 5.86
N ALA A 17 -6.54 -7.71 6.94
CA ALA A 17 -7.31 -6.46 6.98
C ALA A 17 -6.39 -5.24 6.83
N LEU A 18 -5.27 -5.21 7.56
CA LEU A 18 -4.27 -4.14 7.47
C LEU A 18 -3.63 -4.07 6.08
N GLN A 19 -3.31 -5.20 5.45
CA GLN A 19 -2.83 -5.23 4.07
C GLN A 19 -3.84 -4.63 3.10
N SER A 20 -5.13 -4.93 3.27
CA SER A 20 -6.20 -4.38 2.41
C SER A 20 -6.32 -2.86 2.57
N VAL A 21 -6.24 -2.35 3.81
CA VAL A 21 -6.23 -0.90 4.08
C VAL A 21 -5.01 -0.24 3.45
N ALA A 22 -3.83 -0.85 3.60
CA ALA A 22 -2.59 -0.30 3.07
C ALA A 22 -2.60 -0.23 1.53
N LEU A 23 -3.19 -1.23 0.86
CA LEU A 23 -3.43 -1.19 -0.59
C LEU A 23 -4.42 -0.11 -1.01
N GLY A 24 -5.50 0.11 -0.24
CA GLY A 24 -6.47 1.17 -0.53
C GLY A 24 -5.86 2.59 -0.41
N LEU A 25 -5.12 2.85 0.66
CA LEU A 25 -4.43 4.14 0.87
C LEU A 25 -3.41 4.42 -0.25
N LEU A 26 -2.76 3.36 -0.70
CA LEU A 26 -1.79 3.45 -1.77
C LEU A 26 -2.44 3.77 -3.12
N ASP A 27 -3.56 3.12 -3.45
CA ASP A 27 -4.32 3.39 -4.68
C ASP A 27 -4.79 4.85 -4.72
N GLU A 28 -5.31 5.35 -3.60
CA GLU A 28 -5.66 6.78 -3.43
C GLU A 28 -4.45 7.70 -3.63
N HIS A 29 -3.30 7.36 -3.04
CA HIS A 29 -2.07 8.12 -3.20
C HIS A 29 -1.57 8.15 -4.66
N MET A 30 -1.64 7.03 -5.38
CA MET A 30 -1.30 6.99 -6.79
C MET A 30 -2.28 7.81 -7.63
N ALA A 31 -3.58 7.66 -7.40
CA ALA A 31 -4.61 8.40 -8.12
C ALA A 31 -4.48 9.92 -7.95
N GLY A 32 -4.05 10.41 -6.78
CA GLY A 32 -3.73 11.82 -6.56
C GLY A 32 -2.39 12.22 -7.17
N CYS A 33 -1.29 11.65 -6.68
CA CYS A 33 0.07 12.10 -7.04
C CYS A 33 0.44 11.83 -8.50
N VAL A 34 -0.03 10.73 -9.11
CA VAL A 34 0.30 10.40 -10.51
C VAL A 34 -0.55 11.22 -11.47
N VAL A 35 -1.84 11.41 -11.18
CA VAL A 35 -2.71 12.25 -12.03
C VAL A 35 -2.27 13.71 -11.97
N ASP A 36 -1.93 14.22 -10.79
CA ASP A 36 -1.45 15.59 -10.63
C ASP A 36 -0.07 15.79 -11.26
N ALA A 37 0.84 14.82 -11.12
CA ALA A 37 2.15 14.91 -11.77
C ALA A 37 2.07 14.73 -13.29
N ALA A 38 1.18 13.87 -13.79
CA ALA A 38 0.90 13.74 -15.22
C ALA A 38 0.31 15.02 -15.82
N LYS A 39 -0.58 15.70 -15.07
CA LYS A 39 -1.10 17.03 -15.44
C LYS A 39 -0.03 18.12 -15.41
N ALA A 40 0.90 18.07 -14.45
CA ALA A 40 1.99 19.03 -14.33
C ALA A 40 3.07 18.87 -15.42
N GLY A 41 3.25 17.64 -15.94
CA GLY A 41 4.16 17.33 -17.03
C GLY A 41 5.65 17.33 -16.66
N GLY A 42 6.47 16.77 -17.56
CA GLY A 42 7.94 16.79 -17.45
C GLY A 42 8.56 15.66 -16.59
N PRO A 43 9.91 15.65 -16.43
CA PRO A 43 10.67 14.54 -15.83
C PRO A 43 10.33 14.25 -14.35
N GLY A 44 9.62 15.15 -13.68
CA GLY A 44 9.21 15.00 -12.29
C GLY A 44 8.11 13.97 -12.07
N ALA A 45 7.29 13.70 -13.10
CA ALA A 45 6.16 12.78 -13.01
C ALA A 45 6.59 11.32 -12.87
N ASP A 46 7.48 10.86 -13.76
CA ASP A 46 8.00 9.48 -13.72
C ASP A 46 8.77 9.18 -12.43
N ARG A 47 9.47 10.19 -11.89
CA ARG A 47 10.16 10.07 -10.60
C ARG A 47 9.19 9.84 -9.45
N LYS A 48 8.05 10.55 -9.45
CA LYS A 48 7.02 10.41 -8.41
C LYS A 48 6.27 9.08 -8.51
N VAL A 49 6.02 8.60 -9.71
CA VAL A 49 5.46 7.25 -9.96
C VAL A 49 6.39 6.15 -9.45
N ARG A 50 7.70 6.27 -9.73
CA ARG A 50 8.72 5.31 -9.25
C ARG A 50 8.85 5.30 -7.72
N GLU A 51 8.86 6.46 -7.09
CA GLU A 51 8.91 6.60 -5.63
C GLU A 51 7.71 5.92 -4.96
N ALA A 52 6.51 6.14 -5.49
CA ALA A 52 5.30 5.45 -5.02
C ALA A 52 5.44 3.93 -5.19
N SER A 53 5.83 3.45 -6.38
CA SER A 53 5.98 2.02 -6.71
C SER A 53 6.98 1.29 -5.79
N ASP A 54 8.09 1.92 -5.43
CA ASP A 54 9.09 1.35 -4.52
C ASP A 54 8.56 1.21 -3.08
N ALA A 55 7.71 2.14 -2.62
CA ALA A 55 7.04 2.04 -1.34
C ALA A 55 6.06 0.86 -1.30
N ILE A 56 5.32 0.61 -2.39
CA ILE A 56 4.45 -0.58 -2.55
C ILE A 56 5.27 -1.86 -2.39
N ALA A 57 6.37 -1.95 -3.14
CA ALA A 57 7.17 -3.14 -3.18
C ALA A 57 7.76 -3.50 -1.80
N ARG A 58 8.02 -2.50 -0.95
CA ARG A 58 8.43 -2.73 0.45
C ARG A 58 7.28 -3.23 1.32
N LEU A 59 6.10 -2.63 1.19
CA LEU A 59 4.89 -3.00 1.94
C LEU A 59 4.39 -4.42 1.62
N VAL A 60 4.53 -4.87 0.37
CA VAL A 60 4.09 -6.21 -0.06
C VAL A 60 5.09 -7.31 0.36
N ARG A 61 6.35 -6.95 0.64
CA ARG A 61 7.41 -7.91 1.05
C ARG A 61 7.50 -8.13 2.57
N SER A 62 6.77 -7.36 3.37
CA SER A 62 6.68 -7.48 4.84
C SER A 62 5.48 -8.30 5.27
#